data_AF-A0A3D4ALL0-F1
#
_entry.id   AF-A0A3D4ALL0-F1
#
_cell.length_a   1.000
_cell.length_b   1.000
_cell.length_c   1.000
_cell.angle_alpha   90.00
_cell.angle_beta   90.00
_cell.angle_gamma   90.00
#
_symmetry.space_group_name_H-M   'P 1'
#
loop_
_entity.id
_entity.type
_entity.pdbx_description
1 polymer ?
#
loop_
_entity_poly.entity_id
_entity_poly.type
_entity_poly.pdbx_seq_one_letter_code
_entity_poly.pdbx_strand_id
1 'polypeptide(L)' 'MNRNKEACHCKNVTYGMIEDAIKDGCTSYNDIQEKLRFGTSCGKCQEFIQHLVKELSAKS' A
#
# COMPACT_ATOMS: atom_id res chain seq x y z
N MET A 1 -2.67 10.99 -7.91
CA MET A 1 -3.18 10.38 -6.66
C MET A 1 -2.86 11.29 -5.50
N ASN A 2 -3.70 11.30 -4.45
CA ASN A 2 -3.42 12.07 -3.23
C ASN A 2 -2.61 11.21 -2.25
N ARG A 3 -1.33 11.55 -2.05
CA ARG A 3 -0.41 10.86 -1.13
C ARG A 3 -0.85 10.89 0.33
N ASN A 4 -1.57 11.95 0.72
CA ASN A 4 -2.06 12.13 2.10
C ASN A 4 -3.29 11.28 2.43
N LYS A 5 -3.86 10.58 1.45
CA LYS A 5 -5.01 9.73 1.71
C LYS A 5 -4.58 8.52 2.54
N GLU A 6 -5.39 8.17 3.53
CA GLU A 6 -5.16 6.99 4.35
C GLU A 6 -5.58 5.72 3.59
N ALA A 7 -4.68 4.74 3.52
CA ALA A 7 -4.91 3.43 2.94
C ALA A 7 -5.27 2.38 4.00
N CYS A 8 -4.66 2.46 5.19
CA CYS A 8 -4.98 1.60 6.32
C CYS A 8 -5.11 2.44 7.59
N HIS A 9 -6.33 2.49 8.14
CA HIS A 9 -6.59 3.15 9.42
C HIS A 9 -5.90 2.45 10.59
N CYS A 10 -5.96 1.11 10.62
CA CYS A 10 -5.44 0.29 11.72
C CYS A 10 -3.92 0.44 11.93
N LYS A 11 -3.18 0.88 10.91
CA LYS A 11 -1.72 1.04 10.93
C LYS A 11 -1.27 2.45 10.52
N ASN A 12 -2.21 3.39 10.38
CA ASN A 12 -1.97 4.74 9.84
C ASN A 12 -1.14 4.76 8.55
N VAL A 13 -1.34 3.77 7.68
CA VAL A 13 -0.62 3.70 6.40
C VAL A 13 -1.32 4.60 5.40
N THR A 14 -0.55 5.44 4.72
CA THR A 14 -1.06 6.35 3.69
C THR A 14 -0.65 5.90 2.28
N TYR A 15 -1.31 6.45 1.27
CA TYR A 15 -0.97 6.18 -0.14
C TYR A 15 0.46 6.62 -0.43
N GLY A 16 0.90 7.72 0.20
CA GLY A 16 2.26 8.22 0.06
C GLY A 16 3.31 7.23 0.55
N MET A 17 3.02 6.44 1.59
CA MET A 17 3.89 5.36 2.08
C MET A 17 3.94 4.18 1.12
N ILE A 18 2.81 3.84 0.49
CA ILE A 18 2.74 2.76 -0.51
C ILE A 18 3.53 3.16 -1.77
N GLU A 19 3.36 4.40 -2.25
CA GLU A 19 4.16 4.94 -3.35
C GLU A 19 5.65 4.98 -3.02
N ASP A 20 6.02 5.36 -1.79
CA ASP A 20 7.42 5.35 -1.34
C ASP A 20 8.00 3.93 -1.37
N ALA A 21 7.26 2.94 -0.89
CA ALA A 21 7.66 1.54 -0.95
C ALA A 21 7.90 1.09 -2.41
N ILE A 22 7.02 1.45 -3.34
CA ILE A 22 7.17 1.14 -4.77
C ILE A 22 8.43 1.80 -5.35
N LYS A 23 8.70 3.07 -5.00
CA LYS A 23 9.92 3.78 -5.42
C LYS A 23 11.19 3.16 -4.85
N ASP A 24 11.10 2.56 -3.67
CA ASP A 24 12.20 1.84 -3.03
C ASP A 24 12.45 0.44 -3.66
N GLY A 25 11.62 0.04 -4.62
CA GLY A 25 11.72 -1.24 -5.34
C GLY A 25 10.67 -2.28 -4.97
N CYS A 26 9.80 -2.00 -3.99
CA CYS A 26 8.73 -2.90 -3.57
C CYS A 26 7.55 -2.81 -4.56
N THR A 27 7.60 -3.54 -5.68
CA THR A 27 6.55 -3.48 -6.74
C THR A 27 5.41 -4.49 -6.57
N SER A 28 5.48 -5.33 -5.53
CA SER A 28 4.51 -6.39 -5.25
C SER A 28 3.76 -6.14 -3.94
N TYR A 29 2.48 -6.52 -3.92
CA TYR A 29 1.61 -6.38 -2.75
C TYR A 29 2.24 -6.97 -1.49
N ASN A 30 2.84 -8.17 -1.60
CA ASN A 30 3.42 -8.85 -0.45
C ASN A 30 4.62 -8.08 0.14
N ASP A 31 5.46 -7.52 -0.72
CA ASP A 31 6.64 -6.75 -0.34
C ASP A 31 6.25 -5.48 0.44
N ILE A 32 5.26 -4.75 -0.09
CA ILE A 32 4.71 -3.55 0.55
C ILE A 32 3.98 -3.92 1.85
N GLN A 33 3.26 -5.05 1.87
CA GLN A 33 2.60 -5.56 3.07
C GLN A 33 3.61 -5.93 4.16
N GLU A 34 4.74 -6.56 3.83
CA GLU A 34 5.79 -6.87 4.80
C GLU A 34 6.46 -5.60 5.34
N LYS A 35 6.69 -4.61 4.47
CA LYS A 35 7.32 -3.34 4.82
C LYS A 35 6.43 -2.45 5.70
N LEU A 36 5.17 -2.29 5.33
CA LEU A 36 4.22 -1.39 6.00
C LEU A 36 3.32 -2.11 7.02
N ARG A 37 3.34 -3.45 7.03
CA ARG A 37 2.55 -4.31 7.94
C ARG A 37 1.06 -3.97 8.01
N PHE A 38 0.49 -3.45 6.92
CA PHE A 38 -0.95 -3.20 6.82
C PHE A 38 -1.73 -4.51 6.68
N GLY A 39 -3.03 -4.47 6.96
CA GLY A 39 -3.91 -5.63 6.75
C GLY A 39 -3.80 -6.74 7.81
N THR A 40 -2.79 -6.72 8.68
CA THR A 40 -2.60 -7.78 9.70
C THR A 40 -3.51 -7.66 10.94
N SER A 41 -4.26 -6.56 11.09
CA SER A 41 -5.19 -6.37 12.21
C SER A 41 -6.64 -6.57 11.80
N CYS A 42 -7.14 -5.70 10.94
CA CYS A 42 -8.55 -5.65 10.57
C CYS A 42 -8.85 -6.25 9.19
N GLY A 43 -7.83 -6.49 8.34
CA GLY A 43 -7.96 -7.07 6.99
C GLY A 43 -8.65 -6.19 5.94
N LYS A 44 -9.50 -5.24 6.33
CA LYS A 44 -10.37 -4.45 5.41
C LYS A 44 -9.61 -3.65 4.33
N CYS A 45 -8.38 -3.25 4.61
CA CYS A 45 -7.57 -2.49 3.65
C CYS A 45 -6.83 -3.37 2.63
N GLN A 46 -6.80 -4.71 2.80
CA GLN A 46 -5.99 -5.60 1.97
C GLN A 46 -6.45 -5.59 0.51
N GLU A 47 -7.74 -5.81 0.25
CA GLU A 47 -8.27 -5.79 -1.12
C GLU A 47 -8.07 -4.44 -1.82
N PHE A 48 -8.30 -3.35 -1.07
CA PHE A 48 -8.11 -1.99 -1.56
C PHE A 48 -6.63 -1.74 -1.94
N ILE A 49 -5.70 -2.07 -1.04
CA ILE A 49 -4.27 -1.87 -1.28
C ILE A 49 -3.78 -2.79 -2.40
N GLN A 50 -4.28 -4.01 -2.50
CA GLN A 50 -3.94 -4.93 -3.59
C GLN A 50 -4.30 -4.35 -4.97
N HIS A 51 -5.49 -3.75 -5.11
CA HIS A 51 -5.86 -3.05 -6.34
C HIS A 51 -4.98 -1.82 -6.58
N LEU A 52 -4.75 -1.01 -5.54
CA LEU A 52 -3.90 0.18 -5.62
C LEU A 52 -2.48 -0.14 -6.08
N VAL A 53 -1.86 -1.16 -5.49
CA VAL A 53 -0.51 -1.60 -5.84
C VAL A 53 -0.46 -2.10 -7.28
N LYS A 54 -1.46 -2.85 -7.71
CA LYS A 54 -1.54 -3.35 -9.09
C LYS A 54 -1.66 -2.20 -10.10
N GLU A 55 -2.49 -1.20 -9.80
CA GLU A 55 -2.64 0.02 -10.61
C GLU A 55 -1.34 0.86 -10.67
N LEU A 56 -0.66 1.02 -9.53
CA LEU A 56 0.59 1.78 -9.45
C LEU A 56 1.75 1.06 -10.16
N SER A 57 1.84 -0.27 -9.98
CA SER A 57 2.86 -1.11 -10.60
C SER A 57 2.65 -1.21 -12.13
N ALA A 58 1.40 -1.27 -12.60
CA ALA A 58 1.08 -1.29 -14.03
C ALA A 58 1.30 0.06 -14.75
N LYS A 59 1.47 1.17 -14.01
CA LYS A 59 1.73 2.51 -14.55
C LYS A 59 3.21 2.89 -14.58
N SER A 60 4.11 1.97 -14.20
CA SER A 60 5.57 2.17 -14.16
C SER A 60 6.24 1.86 -15.50
#